data_AF-A0AAW1T949-F1
#
_entry.id   AF-A0AAW1T949-F1
#
_cell.length_a   1.000
_cell.length_b   1.000
_cell.length_c   1.000
_cell.angle_alpha   90.00
_cell.angle_beta   90.00
_cell.angle_gamma   90.00
#
_symmetry.space_group_name_H-M   'P 1'
#
loop_
_entity.id
_entity.type
_entity.pdbx_description
1 polymer ?
#
loop_
_entity_poly.entity_id
_entity_poly.type
_entity_poly.pdbx_seq_one_letter_code
_entity_poly.pdbx_strand_id
1 'polypeptide(L)'
;MLCRLAQTSAKPTHIAIGTSGLHLVVQNLHSRTKGNSYAATNRSSNNFLDSSTSSTGQLCLGTKAGSFPRVEQGLDPASLAQGHVNLLLDPMRNGLLLLQLAGLLQHAPVGRSAICHPPDIAAARRNIVTALLQLGLFDAEAGHSPSDCLLQEVELMLQGQPCSVWSLLARAQVRQLMQQSQAGVTASALRKRAKPARPGLVDWLLQKGIDMGTSWRMEEAFADGVLLCHLVQKRWKADLAGITWSNPSPAAARHNLTQALGALHEVPKMPLDNLWRASDIADACPGAVQALLHDLRQADARGS
;
A
#
# COMPACT_ATOMS: atom_id res chain seq x y z
N MET A 1 -53.85 -31.16 -46.30
CA MET A 1 -54.87 -30.64 -45.36
C MET A 1 -54.42 -31.00 -43.96
N LEU A 2 -54.36 -30.01 -43.03
CA LEU A 2 -53.98 -30.11 -41.60
C LEU A 2 -52.49 -30.38 -41.31
N CYS A 3 -51.82 -29.81 -40.32
CA CYS A 3 -51.97 -28.60 -39.51
C CYS A 3 -50.58 -28.40 -38.87
N ARG A 4 -49.90 -27.27 -39.12
CA ARG A 4 -48.64 -26.92 -38.45
C ARG A 4 -48.94 -26.40 -37.04
N LEU A 5 -48.42 -27.07 -36.02
CA LEU A 5 -48.33 -26.53 -34.66
C LEU A 5 -46.99 -25.81 -34.49
N ALA A 6 -47.08 -24.53 -34.13
CA ALA A 6 -45.97 -23.70 -33.72
C ALA A 6 -45.52 -24.08 -32.31
N GLN A 7 -44.23 -24.28 -32.12
CA GLN A 7 -43.58 -24.25 -30.80
C GLN A 7 -42.52 -23.16 -30.83
N THR A 8 -42.83 -22.03 -30.18
CA THR A 8 -41.88 -20.96 -29.90
C THR A 8 -41.08 -21.31 -28.65
N SER A 9 -39.84 -21.76 -28.84
CA SER A 9 -38.85 -21.88 -27.75
C SER A 9 -38.15 -20.54 -27.56
N ALA A 10 -38.43 -19.89 -26.43
CA ALA A 10 -37.76 -18.66 -26.02
C ALA A 10 -36.33 -18.97 -25.57
N LYS A 11 -35.34 -18.41 -26.27
CA LYS A 11 -33.92 -18.45 -25.87
C LYS A 11 -33.70 -17.52 -24.66
N PRO A 12 -32.96 -17.94 -23.62
CA PRO A 12 -32.55 -17.03 -22.57
C PRO A 12 -31.45 -16.08 -23.08
N THR A 13 -31.76 -14.79 -23.05
CA THR A 13 -30.83 -13.70 -23.34
C THR A 13 -29.81 -13.59 -22.22
N HIS A 14 -28.57 -14.02 -22.49
CA HIS A 14 -27.45 -13.75 -21.60
C HIS A 14 -27.09 -12.25 -21.67
N ILE A 15 -27.41 -11.51 -20.61
CA ILE A 15 -26.92 -10.15 -20.40
C ILE A 15 -25.47 -10.27 -19.92
N ALA A 16 -24.54 -9.95 -20.83
CA ALA A 16 -23.13 -9.76 -20.50
C ALA A 16 -22.97 -8.43 -19.74
N ILE A 17 -22.67 -8.50 -18.45
CA ILE A 17 -22.22 -7.34 -17.67
C ILE A 17 -20.72 -7.19 -17.94
N GLY A 18 -20.38 -6.24 -18.79
CA GLY A 18 -18.99 -5.85 -19.06
C GLY A 18 -18.40 -5.13 -17.85
N THR A 19 -17.35 -5.71 -17.27
CA THR A 19 -16.48 -5.04 -16.29
C THR A 19 -15.64 -3.98 -17.01
N SER A 20 -16.10 -2.74 -16.97
CA SER A 20 -15.32 -1.59 -17.43
C SER A 20 -14.27 -1.25 -16.39
N GLY A 21 -13.00 -1.28 -16.80
CA GLY A 21 -11.85 -1.00 -15.96
C GLY A 21 -11.82 0.45 -15.46
N LEU A 22 -11.44 0.62 -14.20
CA LEU A 22 -11.09 1.91 -13.60
C LEU A 22 -9.81 2.43 -14.28
N HIS A 23 -9.98 3.32 -15.25
CA HIS A 23 -8.89 4.13 -15.79
C HIS A 23 -8.73 5.36 -14.88
N LEU A 24 -7.69 5.36 -14.05
CA LEU A 24 -7.34 6.50 -13.21
C LEU A 24 -6.63 7.54 -14.10
N VAL A 25 -7.37 8.54 -14.58
CA VAL A 25 -6.81 9.69 -15.29
C VAL A 25 -6.48 10.76 -14.25
N VAL A 26 -5.20 10.91 -13.92
CA VAL A 26 -4.68 12.06 -13.17
C VAL A 26 -4.52 13.21 -14.17
N GLN A 27 -5.47 14.15 -14.20
CA GLN A 27 -5.29 15.41 -14.94
C GLN A 27 -4.60 16.45 -14.06
N ASN A 28 -3.43 16.87 -14.53
CA ASN A 28 -2.64 18.00 -14.04
C ASN A 28 -3.42 19.31 -14.13
N LEU A 29 -3.65 19.98 -13.01
CA LEU A 29 -4.08 21.38 -12.96
C LEU A 29 -2.83 22.26 -12.76
N HIS A 30 -2.36 22.85 -13.85
CA HIS A 30 -1.46 24.01 -13.81
C HIS A 30 -2.16 25.24 -14.38
N SER A 31 -2.01 26.32 -13.62
CA SER A 31 -2.08 27.75 -13.97
C SER A 31 -3.37 28.35 -14.56
N ARG A 32 -4.00 29.22 -13.75
CA ARG A 32 -4.32 30.59 -14.17
C ARG A 32 -4.45 31.53 -12.97
N THR A 33 -3.34 32.21 -12.66
CA THR A 33 -3.34 33.47 -11.93
C THR A 33 -3.92 34.56 -12.82
N LYS A 34 -5.03 35.16 -12.41
CA LYS A 34 -5.40 36.52 -12.81
C LYS A 34 -5.84 37.27 -11.57
N GLY A 35 -5.07 38.30 -11.24
CA GLY A 35 -5.40 39.23 -10.18
C GLY A 35 -6.64 40.06 -10.50
N ASN A 36 -7.29 40.53 -9.45
CA ASN A 36 -7.90 41.85 -9.42
C ASN A 36 -7.93 42.33 -7.97
N SER A 37 -7.54 43.59 -7.81
CA SER A 37 -7.45 44.31 -6.55
C SER A 37 -8.63 45.28 -6.40
N TYR A 38 -8.88 45.65 -5.14
CA TYR A 38 -9.72 46.74 -4.62
C TYR A 38 -11.24 46.51 -4.51
N ALA A 39 -11.76 46.43 -3.29
CA ALA A 39 -12.29 47.59 -2.56
C ALA A 39 -12.95 47.15 -1.24
N ALA A 40 -12.67 47.89 -0.17
CA ALA A 40 -13.30 47.77 1.14
C ALA A 40 -14.62 48.53 1.18
N THR A 41 -15.63 48.00 1.90
CA THR A 41 -16.56 48.80 2.72
C THR A 41 -17.28 47.93 3.76
N ASN A 42 -17.30 48.45 4.99
CA ASN A 42 -18.09 48.05 6.15
C ASN A 42 -19.60 47.94 5.88
N ARG A 43 -20.28 46.98 6.52
CA ARG A 43 -21.53 47.24 7.26
C ARG A 43 -21.90 46.11 8.22
N SER A 44 -22.18 46.52 9.45
CA SER A 44 -22.73 45.74 10.56
C SER A 44 -24.23 45.42 10.41
N SER A 45 -24.65 44.40 11.16
CA SER A 45 -25.86 44.33 12.01
C SER A 45 -26.92 43.27 11.66
N ASN A 46 -26.98 42.31 12.60
CA ASN A 46 -28.15 41.78 13.32
C ASN A 46 -29.22 40.87 12.65
N ASN A 47 -29.32 39.70 13.31
CA ASN A 47 -30.51 38.98 13.78
C ASN A 47 -31.56 38.51 12.76
N PHE A 48 -31.81 37.19 12.70
CA PHE A 48 -33.08 36.59 13.14
C PHE A 48 -33.02 35.05 13.16
N LEU A 49 -33.75 34.45 14.10
CA LEU A 49 -33.95 33.01 14.35
C LEU A 49 -34.77 32.36 13.22
N ASP A 50 -34.52 31.08 12.88
CA ASP A 50 -35.48 30.02 13.24
C ASP A 50 -34.98 28.58 13.01
N SER A 51 -35.75 27.70 13.61
CA SER A 51 -35.47 26.37 14.12
C SER A 51 -35.82 25.27 13.11
N SER A 52 -35.02 24.19 13.00
CA SER A 52 -35.55 22.87 12.59
C SER A 52 -34.69 21.74 13.14
N THR A 53 -35.23 21.05 14.13
CA THR A 53 -34.74 19.81 14.72
C THR A 53 -34.91 18.64 13.75
N SER A 54 -33.83 17.92 13.44
CA SER A 54 -33.91 16.54 12.93
C SER A 54 -32.95 15.67 13.73
N SER A 55 -33.54 14.78 14.52
CA SER A 55 -32.88 13.79 15.35
C SER A 55 -32.15 12.76 14.50
N THR A 56 -30.81 12.77 14.56
CA THR A 56 -29.98 11.65 14.09
C THR A 56 -29.26 11.08 15.31
N GLY A 57 -29.40 9.77 15.54
CA GLY A 57 -28.82 9.06 16.67
C GLY A 57 -27.32 9.29 16.77
N GLN A 58 -26.92 10.01 17.82
CA GLN A 58 -25.54 10.30 18.15
C GLN A 58 -24.94 9.08 18.85
N LEU A 59 -24.10 8.33 18.15
CA LEU A 59 -23.18 7.39 18.79
C LEU A 59 -22.17 8.22 19.60
N CYS A 60 -22.42 8.35 20.89
CA CYS A 60 -21.47 8.92 21.85
C CYS A 60 -20.27 7.97 21.97
N LEU A 61 -19.27 8.14 21.12
CA LEU A 61 -17.91 7.72 21.43
C LEU A 61 -17.45 8.59 22.59
N GLY A 62 -17.47 8.03 23.80
CA GLY A 62 -16.93 8.68 24.98
C GLY A 62 -15.47 9.04 24.74
N THR A 63 -15.18 10.31 24.48
CA THR A 63 -13.84 10.86 24.43
C THR A 63 -13.28 10.93 25.85
N LYS A 64 -12.92 9.78 26.42
CA LYS A 64 -11.82 9.78 27.38
C LYS A 64 -10.59 10.08 26.55
N ALA A 65 -10.09 11.30 26.64
CA ALA A 65 -8.79 11.69 26.13
C ALA A 65 -7.73 10.82 26.84
N GLY A 66 -7.51 9.62 26.31
CA GLY A 66 -6.37 8.80 26.68
C GLY A 66 -5.13 9.59 26.27
N SER A 67 -4.35 10.01 27.26
CA SER A 67 -3.02 10.54 27.04
C SER A 67 -2.20 9.50 26.30
N PHE A 68 -1.91 9.74 25.03
CA PHE A 68 -1.00 8.88 24.28
C PHE A 68 0.41 8.97 24.89
N PRO A 69 1.15 7.84 24.97
CA PRO A 69 2.53 7.87 25.45
C PRO A 69 3.36 8.76 24.52
N ARG A 70 4.01 9.76 25.12
CA ARG A 70 4.91 10.70 24.43
C ARG A 70 6.23 9.97 24.16
N VAL A 71 6.40 9.48 22.93
CA VAL A 71 7.67 8.92 22.46
C VAL A 71 8.61 10.10 22.13
N GLU A 72 9.37 10.58 23.11
CA GLU A 72 10.47 11.53 22.86
C GLU A 72 11.74 10.75 22.48
N GLN A 73 11.88 10.40 21.21
CA GLN A 73 13.17 9.97 20.67
C GLN A 73 13.87 11.18 20.04
N GLY A 74 15.12 11.41 20.46
CA GLY A 74 15.92 12.61 20.20
C GLY A 74 16.23 12.84 18.72
N LEU A 75 15.30 13.48 18.02
CA LEU A 75 15.51 14.04 16.70
C LEU A 75 15.78 15.55 16.83
N ASP A 76 16.77 16.03 16.08
CA ASP A 76 17.17 17.44 16.03
C ASP A 76 15.98 18.32 15.59
N PRO A 77 15.50 19.26 16.45
CA PRO A 77 14.34 20.10 16.16
C PRO A 77 14.56 21.04 14.96
N ALA A 78 15.81 21.36 14.61
CA ALA A 78 16.13 22.23 13.48
C ALA A 78 15.92 21.53 12.12
N SER A 79 16.29 20.25 12.04
CA SER A 79 16.09 19.41 10.85
C SER A 79 14.60 19.10 10.58
N LEU A 80 13.77 19.13 11.62
CA LEU A 80 12.31 19.01 11.52
C LEU A 80 11.68 20.28 10.94
N ALA A 81 12.09 21.48 11.36
CA ALA A 81 11.39 22.72 11.02
C ALA A 81 11.31 23.05 9.50
N GLN A 82 12.35 22.77 8.71
CA GLN A 82 12.37 23.09 7.26
C GLN A 82 11.75 22.00 6.37
N GLY A 83 11.65 20.75 6.84
CA GLY A 83 10.97 19.66 6.13
C GLY A 83 9.46 19.60 6.36
N HIS A 84 8.94 20.29 7.40
CA HIS A 84 7.56 20.14 7.86
C HIS A 84 6.50 20.81 6.97
N VAL A 85 6.82 21.89 6.26
CA VAL A 85 5.82 22.60 5.45
C VAL A 85 5.40 21.77 4.22
N ASN A 86 6.32 20.98 3.65
CA ASN A 86 6.01 20.07 2.55
C ASN A 86 5.29 18.79 3.01
N LEU A 87 5.42 18.40 4.29
CA LEU A 87 4.82 17.18 4.84
C LEU A 87 3.28 17.26 4.86
N LEU A 88 2.73 18.38 5.32
CA LEU A 88 1.26 18.54 5.43
C LEU A 88 0.57 18.71 4.07
N LEU A 89 1.33 19.12 3.05
CA LEU A 89 0.84 19.25 1.68
C LEU A 89 0.84 17.93 0.91
N ASP A 90 1.69 16.97 1.31
CA ASP A 90 1.76 15.66 0.69
C ASP A 90 0.56 14.78 1.13
N PRO A 91 -0.36 14.42 0.21
CA PRO A 91 -1.56 13.63 0.52
C PRO A 91 -1.24 12.25 1.09
N MET A 92 -0.05 11.71 0.79
CA MET A 92 0.42 10.47 1.36
C MET A 92 0.82 10.69 2.82
N ARG A 93 1.72 11.63 3.11
CA ARG A 93 2.24 11.85 4.46
C ARG A 93 1.21 12.43 5.42
N ASN A 94 0.25 13.18 4.91
CA ASN A 94 -0.81 13.78 5.72
C ASN A 94 -1.99 12.82 6.00
N GLY A 95 -1.91 11.59 5.49
CA GLY A 95 -2.87 10.51 5.72
C GLY A 95 -4.15 10.57 4.89
N LEU A 96 -4.35 11.60 4.06
CA LEU A 96 -5.59 11.75 3.29
C LEU A 96 -5.75 10.69 2.21
N LEU A 97 -4.69 10.39 1.46
CA LEU A 97 -4.77 9.37 0.42
C LEU A 97 -5.06 7.99 1.03
N LEU A 98 -4.41 7.68 2.16
CA LEU A 98 -4.63 6.43 2.88
C LEU A 98 -6.08 6.32 3.39
N LEU A 99 -6.65 7.42 3.90
CA LEU A 99 -8.03 7.48 4.36
C LEU A 99 -9.04 7.34 3.21
N GLN A 100 -8.77 7.98 2.07
CA GLN A 100 -9.57 7.82 0.85
C GLN A 100 -9.54 6.38 0.35
N LEU A 101 -8.36 5.76 0.33
CA LEU A 101 -8.19 4.37 -0.05
C LEU A 101 -8.95 3.44 0.90
N ALA A 102 -8.87 3.68 2.21
CA ALA A 102 -9.63 2.92 3.21
C ALA A 102 -11.14 2.97 2.93
N GLY A 103 -11.69 4.16 2.68
CA GLY A 103 -13.10 4.32 2.30
C GLY A 103 -13.47 3.55 1.03
N LEU A 104 -12.63 3.63 -0.01
CA LEU A 104 -12.84 2.89 -1.27
C LEU A 104 -12.83 1.38 -1.06
N LEU A 105 -11.88 0.84 -0.29
CA LEU A 105 -11.72 -0.60 -0.06
C LEU A 105 -12.86 -1.18 0.80
N GLN A 106 -13.45 -0.37 1.68
CA GLN A 106 -14.55 -0.78 2.55
C GLN A 106 -15.93 -0.48 1.98
N HIS A 107 -16.00 0.15 0.80
CA HIS A 107 -17.24 0.72 0.26
C HIS A 107 -17.96 1.63 1.28
N ALA A 108 -17.18 2.28 2.14
CA ALA A 108 -17.67 3.19 3.16
C ALA A 108 -17.28 4.63 2.76
N PRO A 109 -18.19 5.62 2.90
CA PRO A 109 -17.79 7.00 2.69
C PRO A 109 -16.68 7.34 3.68
N VAL A 110 -15.66 8.05 3.21
CA VAL A 110 -14.65 8.63 4.09
C VAL A 110 -15.39 9.47 5.14
N GLY A 111 -15.33 9.02 6.39
CA GLY A 111 -16.11 9.62 7.46
C GLY A 111 -15.86 11.13 7.57
N ARG A 112 -16.85 11.87 8.09
CA ARG A 112 -16.74 13.32 8.36
C ARG A 112 -15.53 13.72 9.24
N SER A 113 -14.91 12.73 9.88
CA SER A 113 -13.69 12.86 10.68
C SER A 113 -12.42 13.14 9.87
N ALA A 114 -12.47 13.03 8.53
CA ALA A 114 -11.33 13.32 7.66
C ALA A 114 -10.97 14.81 7.70
N ILE A 115 -9.73 15.12 8.05
CA ILE A 115 -9.22 16.50 8.04
C ILE A 115 -8.53 16.74 6.71
N CYS A 116 -9.24 17.31 5.73
CA CYS A 116 -8.76 17.58 4.36
C CYS A 116 -7.51 18.45 4.28
N HIS A 117 -7.24 19.27 5.29
CA HIS A 117 -6.04 20.09 5.40
C HIS A 117 -5.57 20.05 6.85
N PRO A 118 -4.79 19.03 7.26
CA PRO A 118 -4.36 18.90 8.63
C PRO A 118 -3.47 20.10 9.01
N PRO A 119 -3.84 20.90 10.04
CA PRO A 119 -3.09 22.09 10.41
C PRO A 119 -1.75 21.77 11.10
N ASP A 120 -1.58 20.54 11.59
CA ASP A 120 -0.42 20.08 12.32
C ASP A 120 -0.17 18.56 12.11
N ILE A 121 0.98 18.08 12.60
CA ILE A 121 1.34 16.66 12.54
C ILE A 121 0.35 15.79 13.32
N ALA A 122 -0.22 16.31 14.41
CA ALA A 122 -1.19 15.56 15.20
C ALA A 122 -2.46 15.27 14.39
N ALA A 123 -2.92 16.22 13.57
CA ALA A 123 -4.03 16.05 12.64
C ALA A 123 -3.71 15.08 11.51
N ALA A 124 -2.51 15.15 10.93
CA ALA A 124 -2.04 14.18 9.94
C ALA A 124 -1.99 12.76 10.55
N ARG A 125 -1.44 12.61 11.76
CA ARG A 125 -1.42 11.35 12.51
C ARG A 125 -2.83 10.81 12.73
N ARG A 126 -3.79 11.67 13.12
CA ARG A 126 -5.21 11.28 13.28
C ARG A 126 -5.80 10.74 11.98
N ASN A 127 -5.52 11.36 10.82
CA ASN A 127 -5.96 10.85 9.52
C ASN A 127 -5.40 9.44 9.25
N ILE A 128 -4.08 9.24 9.44
CA ILE A 128 -3.44 7.93 9.22
C ILE A 128 -4.04 6.88 10.15
N VAL A 129 -4.14 7.17 11.45
CA VAL A 129 -4.69 6.22 12.44
C VAL A 129 -6.15 5.87 12.14
N THR A 130 -6.95 6.86 11.73
CA THR A 130 -8.35 6.63 11.32
C THR A 130 -8.43 5.72 10.11
N ALA A 131 -7.54 5.90 9.13
CA ALA A 131 -7.48 5.03 7.95
C ALA A 131 -7.10 3.60 8.33
N LEU A 132 -6.12 3.42 9.21
CA LEU A 132 -5.70 2.10 9.69
C LEU A 132 -6.78 1.41 10.54
N LEU A 133 -7.51 2.17 11.37
CA LEU A 133 -8.69 1.68 12.09
C LEU A 133 -9.77 1.20 11.14
N GLN A 134 -10.09 2.01 10.11
CA GLN A 134 -11.03 1.61 9.06
C GLN A 134 -10.57 0.30 8.44
N LEU A 135 -9.34 0.22 7.93
CA LEU A 135 -8.75 -0.99 7.34
C LEU A 135 -8.66 -2.21 8.30
N GLY A 136 -9.06 -2.05 9.57
CA GLY A 136 -9.04 -3.08 10.58
C GLY A 136 -7.62 -3.46 11.00
N LEU A 137 -6.62 -2.64 10.72
CA LEU A 137 -5.24 -2.89 11.14
C LEU A 137 -5.04 -2.60 12.63
N PHE A 138 -5.96 -1.84 13.24
CA PHE A 138 -6.08 -1.69 14.67
C PHE A 138 -7.31 -2.46 15.17
N ASP A 139 -7.09 -3.44 16.05
CA ASP A 139 -8.17 -4.19 16.70
C ASP A 139 -8.69 -3.40 17.91
N ALA A 140 -9.57 -2.44 17.66
CA ALA A 140 -10.22 -1.65 18.71
C ALA A 140 -11.07 -2.53 19.65
N GLU A 141 -11.65 -3.61 19.11
CA GLU A 141 -12.52 -4.56 19.82
C GLU A 141 -11.78 -5.39 20.88
N ALA A 142 -10.48 -5.61 20.70
CA ALA A 142 -9.73 -6.49 21.57
C ALA A 142 -9.24 -5.80 22.85
N GLY A 143 -9.42 -4.48 23.00
CA GLY A 143 -8.84 -3.69 24.10
C GLY A 143 -7.31 -3.70 24.13
N HIS A 144 -6.67 -4.26 23.10
CA HIS A 144 -5.23 -4.29 22.96
C HIS A 144 -4.79 -2.95 22.38
N SER A 145 -3.77 -2.36 23.00
CA SER A 145 -3.10 -1.21 22.42
C SER A 145 -2.63 -1.58 21.01
N PRO A 146 -2.68 -0.66 20.04
CA PRO A 146 -1.98 -0.83 18.78
C PRO A 146 -0.56 -1.36 19.02
N SER A 147 -0.11 -2.31 18.20
CA SER A 147 1.25 -2.82 18.33
C SER A 147 2.25 -1.68 18.14
N ASP A 148 3.28 -1.63 18.98
CA ASP A 148 4.29 -0.56 18.94
C ASP A 148 4.94 -0.45 17.55
N CYS A 149 5.05 -1.57 16.83
CA CYS A 149 5.53 -1.62 15.45
C CYS A 149 4.64 -0.82 14.47
N LEU A 150 3.31 -0.88 14.63
CA LEU A 150 2.39 -0.19 13.74
C LEU A 150 2.38 1.32 14.03
N LEU A 151 2.48 1.71 15.31
CA LEU A 151 2.68 3.10 15.69
C LEU A 151 3.99 3.66 15.15
N GLN A 152 5.08 2.90 15.23
CA GLN A 152 6.36 3.29 14.67
C GLN A 152 6.28 3.53 13.16
N GLU A 153 5.54 2.70 12.42
CA GLU A 153 5.34 2.92 10.99
C GLU A 153 4.53 4.16 10.66
N VAL A 154 3.55 4.53 11.50
CA VAL A 154 2.84 5.81 11.37
C VAL A 154 3.82 6.97 11.53
N GLU A 155 4.73 6.92 12.50
CA GLU A 155 5.75 7.96 12.68
C GLU A 155 6.72 8.02 11.50
N LEU A 156 7.18 6.88 10.99
CA LEU A 156 8.06 6.84 9.82
C LEU A 156 7.34 7.38 8.57
N MET A 157 6.05 7.09 8.39
CA MET A 157 5.24 7.65 7.32
C MET A 157 5.11 9.18 7.43
N LEU A 158 4.88 9.71 8.64
CA LEU A 158 4.90 11.16 8.89
C LEU A 158 6.27 11.74 8.55
N GLN A 159 7.36 11.06 8.89
CA GLN A 159 8.73 11.45 8.52
C GLN A 159 9.02 11.34 7.02
N GLY A 160 8.09 10.80 6.21
CA GLY A 160 8.23 10.71 4.76
C GLY A 160 9.05 9.51 4.31
N GLN A 161 9.19 8.49 5.16
CA GLN A 161 9.86 7.25 4.80
C GLN A 161 8.98 6.48 3.81
N PRO A 162 9.39 6.34 2.55
CA PRO A 162 8.55 5.75 1.50
C PRO A 162 8.25 4.28 1.81
N CYS A 163 9.20 3.57 2.40
CA CYS A 163 9.07 2.15 2.73
C CYS A 163 7.89 1.91 3.70
N SER A 164 7.63 2.81 4.66
CA SER A 164 6.55 2.66 5.64
C SER A 164 5.17 2.77 5.03
N VAL A 165 4.99 3.62 4.02
CA VAL A 165 3.72 3.73 3.28
C VAL A 165 3.38 2.40 2.62
N TRP A 166 4.35 1.79 1.95
CA TRP A 166 4.17 0.50 1.28
C TRP A 166 3.92 -0.64 2.27
N SER A 167 4.62 -0.66 3.41
CA SER A 167 4.39 -1.64 4.48
C SER A 167 2.94 -1.61 4.98
N LEU A 168 2.39 -0.42 5.22
CA LEU A 168 1.01 -0.25 5.67
C LEU A 168 0.00 -0.71 4.62
N LEU A 169 0.21 -0.34 3.35
CA LEU A 169 -0.64 -0.75 2.24
C LEU A 169 -0.62 -2.27 2.03
N ALA A 170 0.55 -2.90 2.13
CA ALA A 170 0.69 -4.34 2.01
C ALA A 170 -0.09 -5.08 3.11
N ARG A 171 -0.01 -4.60 4.37
CA ARG A 171 -0.80 -5.18 5.47
C ARG A 171 -2.31 -5.01 5.27
N ALA A 172 -2.73 -3.83 4.82
CA ALA A 172 -4.13 -3.55 4.51
C ALA A 172 -4.66 -4.54 3.45
N GLN A 173 -3.89 -4.78 2.39
CA GLN A 173 -4.23 -5.71 1.33
C GLN A 173 -4.34 -7.16 1.84
N VAL A 174 -3.37 -7.62 2.65
CA VAL A 174 -3.41 -8.98 3.24
C VAL A 174 -4.66 -9.15 4.10
N ARG A 175 -5.00 -8.17 4.93
CA ARG A 175 -6.19 -8.23 5.78
C ARG A 175 -7.48 -8.25 4.96
N GLN A 176 -7.56 -7.46 3.89
CA GLN A 176 -8.72 -7.48 2.99
C GLN A 176 -8.91 -8.85 2.32
N LEU A 177 -7.82 -9.48 1.86
CA LEU A 177 -7.87 -10.83 1.29
C LEU A 177 -8.36 -11.86 2.33
N MET A 178 -7.94 -11.74 3.60
CA MET A 178 -8.42 -12.59 4.68
C MET A 178 -9.92 -12.40 4.96
N GLN A 179 -10.40 -11.15 5.00
CA GLN A 179 -11.82 -10.84 5.19
C GLN A 179 -12.68 -11.40 4.04
N GLN A 180 -12.21 -11.29 2.79
CA GLN A 180 -12.90 -11.87 1.62
C GLN A 180 -12.99 -13.40 1.69
N SER A 181 -11.98 -14.06 2.26
CA SER A 181 -12.00 -15.52 2.49
C SER A 181 -13.03 -15.92 3.56
N GLN A 182 -13.16 -15.12 4.62
CA GLN A 182 -14.08 -15.39 5.74
C GLN A 182 -15.55 -15.04 5.41
N ALA A 183 -15.79 -14.03 4.56
CA ALA A 183 -17.13 -13.54 4.23
C ALA A 183 -17.98 -14.47 3.33
N GLY A 184 -17.56 -15.72 3.12
CA GLY A 184 -18.49 -16.76 2.67
C GLY A 184 -19.00 -16.60 1.24
N VAL A 185 -18.16 -16.18 0.29
CA VAL A 185 -18.39 -16.57 -1.12
C VAL A 185 -18.35 -18.10 -1.14
N THR A 186 -19.52 -18.73 -1.23
CA THR A 186 -19.76 -20.18 -1.10
C THR A 186 -18.52 -21.01 -1.41
N ALA A 187 -17.92 -21.60 -0.38
CA ALA A 187 -16.70 -22.39 -0.50
C ALA A 187 -16.78 -23.49 -1.58
N SER A 188 -18.00 -23.90 -1.98
CA SER A 188 -18.23 -24.87 -3.06
C SER A 188 -18.07 -24.30 -4.48
N ALA A 189 -18.35 -23.01 -4.72
CA ALA A 189 -18.16 -22.36 -6.03
C ALA A 189 -16.69 -21.96 -6.27
N LEU A 190 -15.96 -21.61 -5.20
CA LEU A 190 -14.52 -21.34 -5.25
C LEU A 190 -13.68 -22.62 -5.35
N ARG A 191 -14.07 -23.73 -4.70
CA ARG A 191 -13.34 -25.01 -4.78
C ARG A 191 -13.31 -25.61 -6.19
N LYS A 192 -14.37 -25.44 -7.00
CA LYS A 192 -14.37 -25.90 -8.41
C LYS A 192 -13.49 -25.06 -9.35
N ARG A 193 -12.95 -23.94 -8.86
CA ARG A 193 -12.08 -23.03 -9.63
C ARG A 193 -10.77 -22.69 -8.91
N ALA A 194 -10.47 -23.37 -7.80
CA ALA A 194 -9.27 -23.16 -7.02
C ALA A 194 -8.06 -23.68 -7.81
N LYS A 195 -7.59 -22.83 -8.73
CA LYS A 195 -6.22 -22.87 -9.23
C LYS A 195 -5.33 -22.95 -7.98
N PRO A 196 -4.35 -23.88 -7.92
CA PRO A 196 -3.52 -24.05 -6.73
C PRO A 196 -3.05 -22.66 -6.29
N ALA A 197 -3.28 -22.35 -5.00
CA ALA A 197 -2.89 -21.06 -4.45
C ALA A 197 -1.43 -20.84 -4.82
N ARG A 198 -1.15 -19.72 -5.51
CA ARG A 198 0.23 -19.42 -5.89
C ARG A 198 1.05 -19.41 -4.60
N PRO A 199 2.18 -20.14 -4.53
CA PRO A 199 2.99 -20.15 -3.33
C PRO A 199 3.35 -18.73 -2.93
N GLY A 200 3.43 -18.47 -1.62
CA GLY A 200 3.96 -17.21 -1.11
C GLY A 200 5.37 -16.97 -1.66
N LEU A 201 5.87 -15.73 -1.59
CA LEU A 201 7.23 -15.44 -2.07
C LEU A 201 8.27 -16.29 -1.32
N VAL A 202 8.09 -16.49 -0.02
CA VAL A 202 8.94 -17.36 0.81
C VAL A 202 8.90 -18.81 0.32
N ASP A 203 7.71 -19.38 0.16
CA ASP A 203 7.54 -20.76 -0.32
C ASP A 203 8.15 -20.94 -1.71
N TRP A 204 7.99 -19.94 -2.59
CA TRP A 204 8.59 -19.93 -3.91
C TRP A 204 10.13 -19.92 -3.84
N LEU A 205 10.73 -19.09 -2.97
CA LEU A 205 12.18 -19.07 -2.76
C LEU A 205 12.69 -20.42 -2.24
N LEU A 206 12.00 -21.00 -1.26
CA LEU A 206 12.32 -22.34 -0.74
C LEU A 206 12.18 -23.42 -1.82
N GLN A 207 11.18 -23.33 -2.69
CA GLN A 207 11.02 -24.23 -3.84
C GLN A 207 12.19 -24.10 -4.83
N LYS A 208 12.78 -22.90 -4.96
CA LYS A 208 14.03 -22.70 -5.73
C LYS A 208 15.28 -23.07 -4.91
N GLY A 209 15.11 -23.55 -3.68
CA GLY A 209 16.17 -23.91 -2.75
C GLY A 209 17.06 -22.72 -2.42
N ILE A 210 16.46 -21.55 -2.24
CA ILE A 210 17.07 -20.37 -1.63
C ILE A 210 16.62 -20.37 -0.18
N ASP A 211 17.58 -20.58 0.72
CA ASP A 211 17.38 -20.49 2.16
C ASP A 211 17.71 -19.07 2.61
N MET A 212 16.76 -18.42 3.29
CA MET A 212 16.97 -17.08 3.86
C MET A 212 17.65 -17.14 5.25
N GLY A 213 17.96 -18.34 5.74
CA GLY A 213 18.63 -18.57 7.00
C GLY A 213 17.80 -18.09 8.19
N THR A 214 18.46 -17.43 9.14
CA THR A 214 17.84 -16.90 10.36
C THR A 214 17.17 -15.53 10.16
N SER A 215 17.30 -14.93 8.96
CA SER A 215 16.72 -13.62 8.72
C SER A 215 15.20 -13.73 8.58
N TRP A 216 14.48 -13.14 9.54
CA TRP A 216 13.02 -13.11 9.53
C TRP A 216 12.47 -12.06 8.56
N ARG A 217 13.33 -11.17 8.04
CA ARG A 217 12.98 -10.11 7.09
C ARG A 217 13.61 -10.37 5.74
N MET A 218 12.75 -10.53 4.75
CA MET A 218 13.14 -10.78 3.36
C MET A 218 14.01 -9.65 2.82
N GLU A 219 13.71 -8.40 3.18
CA GLU A 219 14.47 -7.24 2.74
C GLU A 219 15.91 -7.22 3.25
N GLU A 220 16.14 -7.61 4.52
CA GLU A 220 17.48 -7.68 5.10
C GLU A 220 18.27 -8.85 4.51
N ALA A 221 17.60 -9.97 4.25
CA ALA A 221 18.20 -11.15 3.64
C ALA A 221 18.73 -10.89 2.21
N PHE A 222 18.13 -9.94 1.49
CA PHE A 222 18.52 -9.59 0.11
C PHE A 222 19.42 -8.36 0.02
N ALA A 223 19.62 -7.61 1.11
CA ALA A 223 20.33 -6.33 1.10
C ALA A 223 21.81 -6.44 0.71
N ASP A 224 22.45 -7.57 1.04
CA ASP A 224 23.85 -7.83 0.72
C ASP A 224 24.07 -8.34 -0.72
N GLY A 225 22.99 -8.58 -1.46
CA GLY A 225 22.96 -9.10 -2.81
C GLY A 225 23.37 -10.57 -2.97
N VAL A 226 23.80 -11.26 -1.92
CA VAL A 226 24.30 -12.64 -1.99
C VAL A 226 23.18 -13.60 -2.35
N LEU A 227 22.03 -13.50 -1.66
CA LEU A 227 20.86 -14.34 -1.96
C LEU A 227 20.32 -14.09 -3.38
N LEU A 228 20.35 -12.83 -3.84
CA LEU A 228 19.93 -12.50 -5.20
C LEU A 228 20.87 -13.14 -6.23
N CYS A 229 22.19 -13.06 -6.02
CA CYS A 229 23.17 -13.71 -6.88
C CYS A 229 22.95 -15.23 -6.96
N HIS A 230 22.73 -15.90 -5.82
CA HIS A 230 22.41 -17.32 -5.77
C HIS A 230 21.14 -17.67 -6.54
N LEU A 231 20.07 -16.89 -6.35
CA LEU A 231 18.82 -17.08 -7.07
C LEU A 231 19.03 -16.94 -8.58
N VAL A 232 19.78 -15.91 -9.00
CA VAL A 232 20.07 -15.62 -10.41
C VAL A 232 20.87 -16.76 -11.06
N GLN A 233 21.97 -17.19 -10.43
CA GLN A 233 22.77 -18.32 -10.89
C GLN A 233 21.96 -19.61 -10.98
N LYS A 234 21.19 -19.92 -9.93
CA LYS A 234 20.48 -21.21 -9.84
C LYS A 234 19.34 -21.29 -10.83
N ARG A 235 18.59 -20.20 -11.03
CA ARG A 235 17.38 -20.23 -11.85
C ARG A 235 17.64 -19.89 -13.32
N TRP A 236 18.53 -18.95 -13.61
CA TRP A 236 18.79 -18.50 -14.98
C TRP A 236 20.16 -18.90 -15.50
N LYS A 237 20.96 -19.65 -14.71
CA LYS A 237 22.29 -20.15 -15.10
C LYS A 237 23.22 -19.04 -15.57
N ALA A 238 23.04 -17.83 -15.04
CA ALA A 238 23.92 -16.71 -15.35
C ALA A 238 25.29 -16.93 -14.70
N ASP A 239 26.35 -16.60 -15.41
CA ASP A 239 27.70 -16.57 -14.86
C ASP A 239 27.95 -15.19 -14.25
N LEU A 240 28.12 -15.16 -12.92
CA LEU A 240 28.33 -13.92 -12.16
C LEU A 240 29.78 -13.87 -11.68
N ALA A 241 30.58 -13.03 -12.33
CA ALA A 241 31.98 -12.84 -11.96
C ALA A 241 32.13 -11.82 -10.81
N GLY A 242 33.14 -12.02 -9.95
CA GLY A 242 33.52 -11.04 -8.93
C GLY A 242 32.61 -10.95 -7.70
N ILE A 243 31.66 -11.88 -7.53
CA ILE A 243 30.73 -11.87 -6.40
C ILE A 243 31.44 -12.16 -5.08
N THR A 244 31.16 -11.33 -4.07
CA THR A 244 31.61 -11.56 -2.70
C THR A 244 30.52 -12.29 -1.93
N TRP A 245 30.73 -13.58 -1.63
CA TRP A 245 29.71 -14.46 -1.04
C TRP A 245 29.57 -14.39 0.48
N SER A 246 30.58 -13.91 1.19
CA SER A 246 30.62 -13.92 2.65
C SER A 246 30.95 -12.54 3.20
N ASN A 247 30.07 -12.03 4.07
CA ASN A 247 30.18 -10.74 4.75
C ASN A 247 30.64 -9.60 3.80
N PRO A 248 29.91 -9.35 2.69
CA PRO A 248 30.29 -8.31 1.76
C PRO A 248 30.26 -6.94 2.47
N SER A 249 31.27 -6.12 2.21
CA SER A 249 31.24 -4.71 2.58
C SER A 249 30.06 -4.01 1.88
N PRO A 250 29.59 -2.84 2.34
CA PRO A 250 28.51 -2.12 1.65
C PRO A 250 28.79 -1.85 0.16
N ALA A 251 30.06 -1.62 -0.21
CA ALA A 251 30.46 -1.48 -1.60
C ALA A 251 30.38 -2.81 -2.37
N ALA A 252 30.82 -3.92 -1.75
CA ALA A 252 30.71 -5.26 -2.33
C ALA A 252 29.25 -5.70 -2.47
N ALA A 253 28.37 -5.36 -1.51
CA ALA A 253 26.94 -5.63 -1.57
C ALA A 253 26.29 -4.94 -2.78
N ARG A 254 26.58 -3.65 -2.99
CA ARG A 254 26.12 -2.92 -4.18
C ARG A 254 26.68 -3.51 -5.47
N HIS A 255 27.94 -3.94 -5.48
CA HIS A 255 28.54 -4.62 -6.62
C HIS A 255 27.80 -5.94 -6.93
N ASN A 256 27.57 -6.79 -5.91
CA ASN A 256 26.81 -8.03 -6.04
C ASN A 256 25.42 -7.78 -6.63
N LEU A 257 24.68 -6.81 -6.08
CA LEU A 257 23.36 -6.43 -6.58
C LEU A 257 23.41 -5.96 -8.03
N THR A 258 24.38 -5.12 -8.39
CA THR A 258 24.55 -4.62 -9.76
C THR A 258 24.84 -5.76 -10.75
N GLN A 259 25.68 -6.72 -10.37
CA GLN A 259 25.95 -7.91 -11.20
C GLN A 259 24.71 -8.77 -11.38
N ALA A 260 23.99 -9.06 -10.29
CA ALA A 260 22.78 -9.88 -10.36
C ALA A 260 21.67 -9.22 -11.19
N LEU A 261 21.45 -7.92 -11.00
CA LEU A 261 20.46 -7.15 -11.76
C LEU A 261 20.86 -7.00 -13.23
N GLY A 262 22.14 -6.79 -13.52
CA GLY A 262 22.69 -6.78 -14.87
C GLY A 262 22.46 -8.11 -15.60
N ALA A 263 22.68 -9.25 -14.92
CA ALA A 263 22.37 -10.56 -15.50
C ALA A 263 20.87 -10.77 -15.73
N LEU A 264 20.01 -10.22 -14.86
CA LEU A 264 18.56 -10.28 -15.02
C LEU A 264 18.05 -9.45 -16.21
N HIS A 265 18.75 -8.37 -16.60
CA HIS A 265 18.43 -7.61 -17.80
C HIS A 265 18.53 -8.44 -19.09
N GLU A 266 19.43 -9.43 -19.11
CA GLU A 266 19.61 -10.33 -20.26
C GLU A 266 18.57 -11.46 -20.32
N VAL A 267 17.73 -11.61 -19.28
CA VAL A 267 16.73 -12.67 -19.23
C VAL A 267 15.53 -12.33 -20.12
N PRO A 268 15.17 -13.20 -21.10
CA PRO A 268 14.01 -12.98 -21.94
C PRO A 268 12.71 -12.87 -21.12
N LYS A 269 11.89 -11.87 -21.44
CA LYS A 269 10.59 -11.60 -20.78
C LYS A 269 10.68 -11.17 -19.31
N MET A 270 11.86 -10.77 -18.83
CA MET A 270 12.03 -10.15 -17.52
C MET A 270 11.37 -8.76 -17.49
N PRO A 271 10.48 -8.46 -16.52
CA PRO A 271 10.03 -7.09 -16.29
C PRO A 271 11.20 -6.20 -15.87
N LEU A 272 11.34 -5.04 -16.50
CA LEU A 272 12.48 -4.13 -16.28
C LEU A 272 12.19 -3.06 -15.22
N ASP A 273 10.93 -2.90 -14.81
CA ASP A 273 10.44 -1.79 -13.98
C ASP A 273 11.09 -1.71 -12.59
N ASN A 274 11.68 -2.81 -12.11
CA ASN A 274 12.30 -2.90 -10.78
C ASN A 274 13.78 -3.26 -10.80
N LEU A 275 14.41 -3.46 -11.98
CA LEU A 275 15.80 -3.92 -12.08
C LEU A 275 16.85 -2.83 -11.82
N TRP A 276 16.47 -1.55 -11.89
CA TRP A 276 17.33 -0.40 -11.61
C TRP A 276 17.49 -0.01 -10.14
N ARG A 277 16.84 -0.70 -9.20
CA ARG A 277 16.77 -0.28 -7.78
C ARG A 277 17.84 -0.92 -6.88
N ALA A 278 19.08 -1.03 -7.35
CA ALA A 278 20.17 -1.63 -6.58
C ALA A 278 20.41 -0.90 -5.24
N SER A 279 20.30 0.43 -5.22
CA SER A 279 20.39 1.23 -3.98
C SER A 279 19.29 0.87 -3.00
N ASP A 280 18.04 0.86 -3.44
CA ASP A 280 16.89 0.66 -2.56
C ASP A 280 16.86 -0.76 -1.98
N ILE A 281 17.38 -1.74 -2.73
CA ILE A 281 17.56 -3.11 -2.24
C ILE A 281 18.69 -3.16 -1.21
N ALA A 282 19.83 -2.51 -1.49
CA ALA A 282 20.94 -2.43 -0.53
C ALA A 282 20.54 -1.75 0.78
N ASP A 283 19.62 -0.78 0.70
CA ASP A 283 19.05 -0.09 1.85
C ASP A 283 17.89 -0.88 2.50
N ALA A 284 17.69 -2.15 2.12
CA ALA A 284 16.67 -3.05 2.61
C ALA A 284 15.24 -2.46 2.54
N CYS A 285 14.91 -1.68 1.49
CA CYS A 285 13.55 -1.16 1.37
C CYS A 285 12.58 -2.29 0.99
N PRO A 286 11.57 -2.61 1.84
CA PRO A 286 10.67 -3.75 1.63
C PRO A 286 9.92 -3.69 0.31
N GLY A 287 9.47 -2.50 -0.10
CA GLY A 287 8.74 -2.32 -1.36
C GLY A 287 9.59 -2.65 -2.59
N ALA A 288 10.87 -2.28 -2.60
CA ALA A 288 11.78 -2.58 -3.70
C ALA A 288 12.08 -4.08 -3.81
N VAL A 289 12.39 -4.72 -2.67
CA VAL A 289 12.68 -6.16 -2.62
C VAL A 289 11.45 -6.99 -3.00
N GLN A 290 10.27 -6.66 -2.46
CA GLN A 290 9.03 -7.36 -2.80
C GLN A 290 8.65 -7.19 -4.28
N ALA A 291 8.77 -5.99 -4.82
CA ALA A 291 8.48 -5.72 -6.22
C ALA A 291 9.41 -6.53 -7.14
N LEU A 292 10.72 -6.51 -6.87
CA LEU A 292 11.71 -7.32 -7.60
C LEU A 292 11.36 -8.82 -7.54
N LEU A 293 11.14 -9.37 -6.34
CA LEU A 293 10.83 -10.80 -6.19
C LEU A 293 9.52 -11.20 -6.89
N HIS A 294 8.54 -10.30 -6.91
CA HIS A 294 7.30 -10.51 -7.65
C HIS A 294 7.56 -10.58 -9.16
N ASP A 295 8.41 -9.71 -9.71
CA ASP A 295 8.81 -9.73 -11.11
C ASP A 295 9.63 -10.97 -11.48
N LEU A 296 10.58 -11.36 -10.62
CA LEU A 296 11.35 -12.59 -10.78
C LEU A 296 10.46 -13.83 -10.83
N ARG A 297 9.48 -13.91 -9.93
CA ARG A 297 8.49 -15.01 -9.91
C ARG A 297 7.62 -15.01 -11.17
N GLN A 298 7.24 -13.83 -11.67
CA GLN A 298 6.50 -13.73 -12.93
C GLN A 298 7.33 -14.18 -14.13
N ALA A 299 8.59 -13.75 -14.22
CA ALA A 299 9.50 -14.14 -15.28
C ALA A 299 9.76 -15.66 -15.26
N ASP A 300 9.99 -16.23 -14.08
CA ASP A 300 10.14 -17.67 -13.85
C ASP A 300 8.94 -18.46 -14.39
N ALA A 301 7.71 -18.00 -14.10
CA ALA A 301 6.48 -18.64 -14.57
C ALA A 301 6.26 -18.52 -16.09
N ARG A 302 6.91 -17.57 -16.77
CA ARG A 302 6.83 -17.37 -18.24
C ARG A 302 7.93 -18.11 -19.01
N GLY A 303 8.99 -18.50 -18.33
CA GLY A 303 10.17 -19.18 -18.89
C GLY A 303 10.26 -20.66 -18.49
N SER A 304 9.18 -21.22 -17.94
CA SER A 304 8.96 -22.66 -17.78
C SER A 304 7.95 -23.12 -18.83
#